data_AF-A0A967FDJ2-F1
#
_entry.id   AF-A0A967FDJ2-F1
#
_cell.length_a   1.000
_cell.length_b   1.000
_cell.length_c   1.000
_cell.angle_alpha   90.00
_cell.angle_beta   90.00
_cell.angle_gamma   90.00
#
_symmetry.space_group_name_H-M   'P 1'
#
loop_
_entity.id
_entity.type
_entity.pdbx_description
1 polymer ?
#
loop_
_entity_poly.entity_id
_entity_poly.type
_entity_poly.pdbx_seq_one_letter_code
_entity_poly.pdbx_strand_id
1 'polypeptide(L)'
;ETDENAMLLIDHGKGIFSQVMTGFSLFDRAKPHDAMEKDKTSIEIFGDSGVMNLVGYDWGPAGVDLATEVNPQMKRYCTDSKGFTWQQGASYVAKRLITAETSLVTAEHALHCLEIMIACRQSGRSGKYIDINTKFDWPVIKT
;
A
#
# COMPACT_ATOMS: atom_id res chain seq x y z
N GLU A 1 3.18 26.39 2.73
CA GLU A 1 3.40 25.43 3.83
C GLU A 1 3.15 24.04 3.30
N THR A 2 4.05 23.10 3.58
CA THR A 2 4.00 21.70 3.12
C THR A 2 3.79 20.81 4.33
N ASP A 3 2.84 19.89 4.26
CA ASP A 3 2.58 18.95 5.36
C ASP A 3 3.77 18.01 5.53
N GLU A 4 4.48 18.07 6.67
CA GLU A 4 5.63 17.19 6.94
C GLU A 4 5.22 15.75 7.30
N ASN A 5 4.04 15.60 7.92
CA ASN A 5 3.45 14.33 8.31
C ASN A 5 1.96 14.34 7.98
N ALA A 6 1.42 13.19 7.59
CA ALA A 6 0.00 13.02 7.32
C ALA A 6 -0.51 11.69 7.89
N MET A 7 -1.73 11.74 8.41
CA MET A 7 -2.50 10.57 8.82
C MET A 7 -3.85 10.62 8.12
N LEU A 8 -4.26 9.49 7.56
CA LEU A 8 -5.49 9.35 6.80
C LEU A 8 -6.26 8.13 7.33
N LEU A 9 -7.56 8.32 7.56
CA LEU A 9 -8.53 7.26 7.78
C LEU A 9 -9.48 7.23 6.58
N ILE A 10 -9.63 6.06 5.97
CA ILE A 10 -10.49 5.85 4.80
C ILE A 10 -11.58 4.84 5.18
N ASP A 11 -12.83 5.19 4.92
CA ASP A 11 -13.98 4.28 4.97
C ASP A 11 -14.26 3.77 3.55
N HIS A 12 -14.13 2.45 3.34
CA HIS A 12 -14.41 1.79 2.06
C HIS A 12 -15.86 1.29 1.97
N GLY A 13 -16.68 1.59 2.98
CA GLY A 13 -18.00 1.04 3.18
C GLY A 13 -17.96 -0.38 3.75
N LYS A 14 -19.15 -0.90 4.12
CA LYS A 14 -19.35 -2.27 4.62
C LYS A 14 -18.49 -2.63 5.85
N GLY A 15 -18.09 -1.63 6.65
CA GLY A 15 -17.26 -1.83 7.83
C GLY A 15 -15.78 -2.12 7.51
N ILE A 16 -15.31 -1.78 6.31
CA ILE A 16 -13.92 -1.94 5.88
C ILE A 16 -13.22 -0.59 5.97
N PHE A 17 -12.13 -0.54 6.71
CA PHE A 17 -11.38 0.70 6.96
C PHE A 17 -9.91 0.53 6.62
N SER A 18 -9.27 1.63 6.25
CA SER A 18 -7.81 1.71 6.15
C SER A 18 -7.28 2.92 6.87
N GLN A 19 -6.15 2.75 7.53
CA GLN A 19 -5.36 3.83 8.09
C GLN A 19 -4.03 3.91 7.35
N VAL A 20 -3.64 5.12 6.97
CA VAL A 20 -2.32 5.40 6.40
C VAL A 20 -1.64 6.47 7.24
N MET A 21 -0.37 6.25 7.56
CA MET A 21 0.49 7.26 8.20
C MET A 21 1.76 7.42 7.37
N THR A 22 2.16 8.65 7.12
CA THR A 22 3.42 8.97 6.44
C THR A 22 4.01 10.23 7.04
N GLY A 23 5.33 10.39 6.93
CA GLY A 23 5.98 11.57 7.46
C GLY A 23 7.49 11.52 7.41
N PHE A 24 8.11 12.68 7.21
CA PHE A 24 9.57 12.82 7.18
C PHE A 24 10.20 12.88 8.57
N SER A 25 9.45 13.32 9.58
CA SER A 25 9.94 13.46 10.95
C SER A 25 9.59 12.28 11.84
N LEU A 26 9.00 11.22 11.29
CA LEU A 26 8.73 9.99 12.02
C LEU A 26 10.07 9.28 12.25
N PHE A 27 10.42 9.10 13.52
CA PHE A 27 11.65 8.42 13.89
C PHE A 27 11.62 6.98 13.40
N ASP A 28 12.56 6.65 12.52
CA ASP A 28 12.84 5.29 12.11
C ASP A 28 14.10 4.79 12.80
N ARG A 29 14.04 3.57 13.34
CA ARG A 29 15.18 2.90 13.96
C ARG A 29 16.17 2.41 12.91
N ALA A 30 15.70 2.19 11.68
CA ALA A 30 16.52 1.78 10.54
C ALA A 30 17.32 2.94 9.96
N LYS A 31 18.47 2.64 9.35
CA LYS A 31 19.03 3.54 8.35
C LYS A 31 18.10 3.57 7.14
N PRO A 32 17.79 4.76 6.57
CA PRO A 32 17.09 4.84 5.31
C PRO A 32 17.80 4.00 4.25
N HIS A 33 17.05 3.25 3.45
CA HIS A 33 17.56 2.37 2.39
C HIS A 33 18.34 1.13 2.84
N ASP A 34 18.39 0.80 4.14
CA ASP A 34 18.87 -0.50 4.56
C ASP A 34 17.81 -1.56 4.23
N ALA A 35 18.06 -2.35 3.18
CA ALA A 35 17.12 -3.32 2.61
C ALA A 35 16.78 -4.52 3.54
N MET A 36 17.15 -4.44 4.81
CA MET A 36 17.27 -5.58 5.71
C MET A 36 16.60 -5.37 7.08
N GLU A 37 15.65 -4.44 7.22
CA GLU A 37 14.71 -4.54 8.35
C GLU A 37 13.70 -5.66 8.09
N LYS A 38 14.15 -6.89 8.37
CA LYS A 38 13.36 -8.11 8.22
C LYS A 38 12.23 -8.22 9.26
N ASP A 39 12.10 -7.29 10.19
CA ASP A 39 11.11 -7.37 11.27
C ASP A 39 10.15 -6.17 11.30
N LYS A 40 10.37 -5.16 10.44
CA LYS A 40 9.44 -4.04 10.27
C LYS A 40 8.24 -4.48 9.43
N THR A 41 7.05 -4.00 9.76
CA THR A 41 5.85 -4.19 8.94
C THR A 41 5.42 -2.85 8.37
N SER A 42 5.24 -2.78 7.05
CA SER A 42 4.81 -1.55 6.35
C SER A 42 3.33 -1.56 5.96
N ILE A 43 2.74 -2.75 5.79
CA ILE A 43 1.32 -2.93 5.47
C ILE A 43 0.78 -4.06 6.35
N GLU A 44 -0.34 -3.82 7.01
CA GLU A 44 -1.04 -4.81 7.85
C GLU A 44 -2.49 -4.94 7.37
N ILE A 45 -2.96 -6.17 7.25
CA ILE A 45 -4.32 -6.51 6.84
C ILE A 45 -4.92 -7.43 7.89
N PHE A 46 -6.02 -7.00 8.49
CA PHE A 46 -6.79 -7.77 9.46
C PHE A 46 -8.08 -8.24 8.78
N GLY A 47 -8.25 -9.55 8.68
CA GLY A 47 -9.47 -10.19 8.22
C GLY A 47 -10.27 -10.77 9.39
N ASP A 48 -11.40 -11.39 9.05
CA ASP A 48 -12.21 -12.18 9.97
C ASP A 48 -11.48 -13.44 10.46
N SER A 49 -10.77 -14.12 9.55
CA SER A 49 -10.13 -15.42 9.84
C SER A 49 -8.60 -15.42 9.75
N GLY A 50 -7.97 -14.24 9.80
CA GLY A 50 -6.52 -14.14 9.81
C GLY A 50 -5.97 -12.72 9.75
N VAL A 51 -4.66 -12.64 9.85
CA VAL A 51 -3.87 -11.40 9.74
C VAL A 51 -2.71 -11.63 8.79
N MET A 52 -2.44 -10.65 7.94
CA MET A 52 -1.37 -10.68 6.96
C MET A 52 -0.57 -9.37 7.00
N ASN A 53 0.75 -9.49 7.02
CA ASN A 53 1.67 -8.39 7.19
C ASN A 53 2.72 -8.40 6.08
N LEU A 54 2.88 -7.29 5.36
CA LEU A 54 4.00 -7.08 4.44
C LEU A 54 5.21 -6.63 5.25
N VAL A 55 6.20 -7.52 5.31
CA VAL A 55 7.42 -7.32 6.09
C VAL A 55 8.46 -6.58 5.25
N GLY A 56 9.21 -5.68 5.87
CA GLY A 56 10.10 -4.72 5.22
C GLY A 56 9.38 -3.45 4.81
N TYR A 57 10.05 -2.63 4.02
CA TYR A 57 9.42 -1.48 3.38
C TYR A 57 8.48 -1.96 2.26
N ASP A 58 7.42 -1.21 1.99
CA ASP A 58 6.47 -1.48 0.89
C ASP A 58 7.16 -1.44 -0.49
N TRP A 59 8.17 -0.57 -0.64
CA TRP A 59 9.08 -0.52 -1.79
C TRP A 59 10.26 -1.52 -1.72
N GLY A 60 10.44 -2.24 -0.61
CA GLY A 60 11.54 -3.18 -0.42
C GLY A 60 11.14 -4.33 0.50
N PRO A 61 10.15 -5.16 0.09
CA PRO A 61 9.59 -6.18 0.96
C PRO A 61 10.57 -7.34 1.17
N ALA A 62 10.61 -7.85 2.41
CA ALA A 62 11.43 -8.98 2.84
C ALA A 62 10.63 -10.29 2.99
N GLY A 63 9.29 -10.20 2.97
CA GLY A 63 8.41 -11.36 3.05
C GLY A 63 6.98 -10.98 3.41
N VAL A 64 6.14 -11.99 3.56
CA VAL A 64 4.76 -11.86 4.02
C VAL A 64 4.58 -12.73 5.25
N ASP A 65 4.23 -12.11 6.36
CA ASP A 65 3.85 -12.80 7.58
C ASP A 65 2.34 -13.08 7.55
N LEU A 66 1.95 -14.32 7.83
CA LEU A 66 0.55 -14.76 7.80
C LEU A 66 0.25 -15.64 9.02
N ALA A 67 -0.84 -15.31 9.70
CA ALA A 67 -1.50 -16.17 10.69
C ALA A 67 -2.98 -16.29 10.34
N THR A 68 -3.55 -17.47 10.51
CA THR A 68 -4.97 -17.74 10.28
C THR A 68 -5.58 -18.46 11.47
N GLU A 69 -6.91 -18.55 11.55
CA GLU A 69 -7.58 -19.34 12.60
C GLU A 69 -7.07 -20.79 12.69
N VAL A 70 -6.81 -21.43 11.54
CA VAL A 70 -6.32 -22.81 11.46
C VAL A 70 -4.83 -22.90 11.81
N ASN A 71 -4.04 -21.88 11.48
CA ASN A 71 -2.61 -21.79 11.77
C ASN A 71 -2.30 -20.47 12.49
N PRO A 72 -2.57 -20.38 13.80
CA PRO A 72 -2.54 -19.10 14.53
C PRO A 72 -1.13 -18.58 14.82
N GLN A 73 -0.10 -19.38 14.58
CA GLN A 73 1.28 -18.93 14.71
C GLN A 73 1.68 -18.12 13.48
N MET A 74 2.19 -16.91 13.72
CA MET A 74 2.72 -16.07 12.65
C MET A 74 3.87 -16.79 11.94
N LYS A 75 3.72 -17.00 10.63
CA LYS A 75 4.73 -17.64 9.80
C LYS A 75 5.06 -16.77 8.60
N ARG A 76 6.35 -16.69 8.30
CA ARG A 76 6.87 -15.96 7.15
C ARG A 76 6.84 -16.79 5.87
N TYR A 77 6.32 -16.18 4.81
CA TYR A 77 6.24 -16.69 3.45
C TYR A 77 6.89 -15.70 2.48
N CYS A 78 7.04 -16.11 1.21
CA CYS A 78 7.44 -15.23 0.11
C CYS A 78 8.75 -14.44 0.37
N THR A 79 9.76 -15.07 0.98
CA THR A 79 11.05 -14.44 1.31
C THR A 79 11.97 -14.21 0.12
N ASP A 80 11.64 -14.77 -1.05
CA ASP A 80 12.32 -14.50 -2.31
C ASP A 80 11.54 -13.44 -3.09
N SER A 81 12.18 -12.30 -3.36
CA SER A 81 11.58 -11.19 -4.11
C SER A 81 11.39 -11.50 -5.60
N LYS A 82 11.92 -12.63 -6.09
CA LYS A 82 11.86 -13.07 -7.49
C LYS A 82 12.33 -12.00 -8.48
N GLY A 83 13.33 -11.20 -8.06
CA GLY A 83 13.90 -10.13 -8.87
C GLY A 83 13.15 -8.80 -8.84
N PHE A 84 12.16 -8.64 -7.96
CA PHE A 84 11.50 -7.34 -7.76
C PHE A 84 12.49 -6.28 -7.30
N THR A 85 12.43 -5.11 -7.93
CA THR A 85 13.10 -3.88 -7.47
C THR A 85 12.16 -2.69 -7.69
N TRP A 86 12.11 -1.74 -6.75
CA TRP A 86 11.13 -0.66 -6.78
C TRP A 86 11.26 0.26 -8.00
N GLN A 87 12.45 0.37 -8.58
CA GLN A 87 12.71 1.18 -9.77
C GLN A 87 12.10 0.57 -11.05
N GLN A 88 11.63 -0.68 -11.04
CA GLN A 88 11.12 -1.37 -12.22
C GLN A 88 9.77 -0.86 -12.73
N GLY A 89 9.10 0.08 -12.04
CA GLY A 89 7.81 0.62 -12.48
C GLY A 89 7.82 1.15 -13.92
N ALA A 90 8.88 1.88 -14.31
CA ALA A 90 9.03 2.38 -15.68
C ALA A 90 9.21 1.23 -16.69
N SER A 91 10.04 0.25 -16.39
CA SER A 91 10.26 -0.94 -17.23
C SER A 91 9.00 -1.78 -17.38
N TYR A 92 8.19 -1.89 -16.33
CA TYR A 92 6.89 -2.58 -16.34
C TYR A 92 5.92 -1.91 -17.32
N VAL A 93 5.74 -0.59 -17.23
CA VAL A 93 4.84 0.16 -18.13
C VAL A 93 5.37 0.09 -19.57
N ALA A 94 6.66 0.29 -19.78
CA ALA A 94 7.27 0.20 -21.11
C ALA A 94 7.04 -1.17 -21.76
N LYS A 95 7.21 -2.26 -21.00
CA LYS A 95 6.92 -3.62 -21.47
C LYS A 95 5.47 -3.77 -21.91
N ARG A 96 4.51 -3.32 -21.09
CA ARG A 96 3.06 -3.40 -21.39
C ARG A 96 2.69 -2.64 -22.66
N LEU A 97 3.29 -1.47 -22.87
CA LEU A 97 3.11 -0.69 -24.09
C LEU A 97 3.62 -1.43 -25.33
N ILE A 98 4.80 -2.04 -25.26
CA ILE A 98 5.39 -2.80 -26.37
C ILE A 98 4.59 -4.07 -26.68
N THR A 99 4.09 -4.77 -25.66
CA THR A 99 3.32 -6.01 -25.83
C THR A 99 1.84 -5.80 -26.12
N ALA A 100 1.36 -4.55 -26.07
CA ALA A 100 -0.06 -4.19 -26.13
C ALA A 100 -0.91 -4.93 -25.07
N GLU A 101 -0.31 -5.31 -23.94
CA GLU A 101 -1.00 -5.93 -22.82
C GLU A 101 -1.49 -4.87 -21.83
N THR A 102 -2.66 -5.07 -21.24
CA THR A 102 -3.20 -4.16 -20.23
C THR A 102 -2.28 -4.08 -19.00
N SER A 103 -2.00 -2.86 -18.56
CA SER A 103 -1.30 -2.57 -17.30
C SER A 103 -2.26 -2.74 -16.11
N LEU A 104 -1.75 -3.30 -15.01
CA LEU A 104 -2.43 -3.32 -13.71
C LEU A 104 -2.47 -1.92 -13.08
N VAL A 105 -1.51 -1.07 -13.45
CA VAL A 105 -1.48 0.35 -13.08
C VAL A 105 -2.17 1.14 -14.20
N THR A 106 -3.46 1.44 -14.03
CA THR A 106 -4.25 2.20 -15.02
C THR A 106 -4.30 3.69 -14.69
N ALA A 107 -4.75 4.50 -15.65
CA ALA A 107 -4.93 5.94 -15.45
C ALA A 107 -6.03 6.23 -14.41
N GLU A 108 -7.10 5.42 -14.40
CA GLU A 108 -8.21 5.51 -13.45
C GLU A 108 -7.74 5.22 -12.03
N HIS A 109 -6.88 4.21 -11.85
CA HIS A 109 -6.29 3.92 -10.55
C HIS A 109 -5.41 5.09 -10.05
N ALA A 110 -4.57 5.65 -10.94
CA ALA A 110 -3.74 6.81 -10.59
C ALA A 110 -4.56 8.06 -10.25
N LEU A 111 -5.64 8.31 -11.00
CA LEU A 111 -6.58 9.39 -10.73
C LEU A 111 -7.27 9.20 -9.39
N HIS A 112 -7.64 7.96 -9.04
CA HIS A 112 -8.27 7.65 -7.77
C HIS A 112 -7.35 7.91 -6.58
N CYS A 113 -6.09 7.47 -6.65
CA CYS A 113 -5.08 7.81 -5.64
C CYS A 113 -4.89 9.32 -5.50
N LEU A 114 -4.88 10.07 -6.61
CA LEU A 114 -4.74 11.51 -6.59
C LEU A 114 -5.93 12.21 -5.93
N GLU A 115 -7.17 11.79 -6.20
CA GLU A 115 -8.36 12.33 -5.53
C GLU A 115 -8.27 12.10 -4.01
N ILE A 116 -7.87 10.91 -3.56
CA ILE A 116 -7.68 10.61 -2.14
C ILE A 116 -6.65 11.54 -1.49
N MET A 117 -5.51 11.80 -2.15
CA MET A 117 -4.48 12.72 -1.63
C MET A 117 -5.00 14.16 -1.51
N ILE A 118 -5.78 14.62 -2.49
CA ILE A 118 -6.39 15.96 -2.48
C ILE A 118 -7.45 16.04 -1.38
N ALA A 119 -8.32 15.04 -1.29
CA ALA A 119 -9.38 14.92 -0.29
C ALA A 119 -8.81 14.87 1.13
N CYS A 120 -7.70 14.15 1.36
CA CYS A 120 -7.01 14.12 2.64
C CYS A 120 -6.60 15.53 3.09
N ARG A 121 -6.02 16.35 2.20
CA ARG A 121 -5.64 17.73 2.51
C ARG A 121 -6.85 18.62 2.78
N GLN A 122 -7.93 18.46 2.01
CA GLN A 122 -9.17 19.20 2.21
C GLN A 122 -9.85 18.82 3.53
N SER A 123 -9.86 17.53 3.86
CA SER A 123 -10.35 17.00 5.13
C SER A 123 -9.57 17.57 6.30
N GLY A 124 -8.23 17.52 6.26
CA GLY A 124 -7.38 18.07 7.31
C GLY A 124 -7.59 19.57 7.58
N ARG A 125 -7.83 20.36 6.53
CA ARG A 125 -8.11 21.81 6.66
C ARG A 125 -9.51 22.12 7.19
N SER A 126 -10.49 21.30 6.80
CA SER A 126 -11.91 21.56 7.10
C SER A 126 -12.40 20.85 8.36
N GLY A 127 -11.68 19.83 8.84
CA GLY A 127 -12.11 18.95 9.92
C GLY A 127 -13.31 18.08 9.55
N LYS A 128 -13.60 17.88 8.26
CA LYS A 128 -14.76 17.14 7.76
C LYS A 128 -14.36 15.93 6.93
N TYR A 129 -15.26 14.96 6.85
CA TYR A 129 -15.19 13.90 5.86
C TYR A 129 -15.34 14.48 4.45
N ILE A 130 -14.58 13.92 3.50
CA ILE A 130 -14.62 14.27 2.08
C ILE A 130 -14.93 13.00 1.30
N ASP A 131 -16.00 13.03 0.51
CA ASP A 131 -16.39 11.91 -0.33
C ASP A 131 -15.43 11.76 -1.52
N ILE A 132 -15.10 10.51 -1.86
CA ILE A 132 -14.29 10.14 -3.03
C ILE A 132 -15.23 9.63 -4.13
N ASN A 133 -15.14 10.22 -5.32
CA ASN A 133 -16.11 9.96 -6.40
C ASN A 133 -15.52 9.13 -7.55
N THR A 134 -14.21 9.22 -7.78
CA THR A 134 -13.54 8.41 -8.79
C THR A 134 -13.51 6.94 -8.40
N LYS A 135 -13.40 6.08 -9.40
CA LYS A 135 -13.36 4.62 -9.24
C LYS A 135 -12.43 4.05 -10.30
N PHE A 136 -11.99 2.82 -10.08
CA PHE A 136 -11.25 2.02 -11.05
C PHE A 136 -11.75 0.57 -10.99
N ASP A 137 -11.42 -0.22 -12.00
CA ASP A 137 -11.85 -1.61 -12.08
C ASP A 137 -11.26 -2.44 -10.92
N TRP A 138 -12.14 -3.00 -10.10
CA TRP A 138 -11.81 -3.89 -8.99
C TRP A 138 -12.52 -5.24 -9.16
N PRO A 139 -11.86 -6.39 -8.90
CA PRO A 139 -10.48 -6.54 -8.43
C PRO A 139 -9.44 -6.29 -9.52
N VAL A 140 -8.28 -5.74 -9.12
CA VAL A 140 -7.15 -5.47 -10.03
C VAL A 140 -6.59 -6.77 -10.64
N ILE A 141 -6.61 -7.85 -9.87
CA ILE A 141 -6.26 -9.20 -10.34
C ILE A 141 -7.56 -9.98 -10.49
N LYS A 142 -7.86 -10.41 -11.72
CA LYS A 142 -9.00 -11.28 -12.02
C LYS A 142 -8.57 -12.74 -11.81
N THR A 143 -9.22 -13.44 -10.89
CA THR A 143 -9.07 -14.88 -10.66
C THR A 143 -9.98 -15.69 -11.56
#